data_AF-A0A840AE74-F1
#
_entry.id   AF-A0A840AE74-F1
#
_cell.length_a   1.000
_cell.length_b   1.000
_cell.length_c   1.000
_cell.angle_alpha   90.00
_cell.angle_beta   90.00
_cell.angle_gamma   90.00
#
_symmetry.space_group_name_H-M   'P 1'
#
loop_
_entity.id
_entity.type
_entity.pdbx_description
1 polymer ?
#
loop_
_entity_poly.entity_id
_entity_poly.type
_entity_poly.pdbx_seq_one_letter_code
_entity_poly.pdbx_strand_id
1 'polypeptide(L)'
;MSDRLEFGWYLPTSGDTVCYGDRGSDIPPSADMFDRVVMAAEAAGFEYFLVPVAAPCWEAFTASAMAVAKTRTIKALVAARPGYITPLQFAKMIATFDQLSGGRIAVNLIAGQSEAENRAEGVNLTKEDRYAMMEEDVSIMKALWSSPGPVTFKGRFRTLEGARIAPQTLQQPSPRFYLGGGSMEAWEVSAKHADVHLFWGDTPATIAQNIATLRDMAERHGRREALGFGMRLQICCRDTEEEAWSAAHELVRGVTEEQTRKIQANIAGSAANQRVQQLAREHGDLIAPHLWSGLTRARQGAGIMVVGNPQQCASTLQDFIEAGCTSFCLSGYLHDEEATRFARLVRPLLAQRNHGRMLAAQAGARALGRAGRGCRPRHTTPARGHRPLTPCVMAICREGRHGRARGHRHAMPLPANGHETGSEGHGPRREGSGEGGALPNGTPRPLPVSARRRAAVVTSGCSGPGPAGARRRSGCGRRRRIRRRCCRPVRRPVPGCG
;
A
#
# COMPACT_ATOMS: atom_id res chain seq x y z
N MET A 1 -8.98 12.70 -15.52
CA MET A 1 -8.45 11.66 -16.43
C MET A 1 -9.54 10.60 -16.66
N SER A 2 -10.78 11.02 -16.97
CA SER A 2 -12.01 10.25 -16.69
C SER A 2 -12.16 8.93 -17.45
N ASP A 3 -11.63 8.87 -18.68
CA ASP A 3 -11.96 7.81 -19.63
C ASP A 3 -11.28 6.47 -19.33
N ARG A 4 -10.28 6.40 -18.45
CA ARG A 4 -9.61 5.13 -18.16
C ARG A 4 -10.39 4.29 -17.14
N LEU A 5 -10.49 3.00 -17.43
CA LEU A 5 -10.94 1.97 -16.50
C LEU A 5 -9.84 0.92 -16.37
N GLU A 6 -9.23 0.81 -15.20
CA GLU A 6 -8.14 -0.12 -14.90
C GLU A 6 -8.54 -1.12 -13.80
N PHE A 7 -8.16 -2.38 -13.96
CA PHE A 7 -8.38 -3.42 -12.97
C PHE A 7 -7.01 -3.86 -12.43
N GLY A 8 -6.88 -3.93 -11.11
CA GLY A 8 -5.73 -4.50 -10.45
C GLY A 8 -6.09 -5.67 -9.55
N TRP A 9 -5.10 -6.53 -9.29
CA TRP A 9 -5.23 -7.66 -8.40
C TRP A 9 -4.54 -7.40 -7.04
N TYR A 10 -4.39 -8.44 -6.22
CA TYR A 10 -3.74 -8.39 -4.91
C TYR A 10 -2.70 -9.51 -4.79
N LEU A 11 -1.54 -9.20 -4.22
CA LEU A 11 -0.51 -10.17 -3.90
C LEU A 11 -0.56 -10.51 -2.40
N PRO A 12 -0.98 -11.71 -1.99
CA PRO A 12 -1.15 -12.07 -0.59
C PRO A 12 0.20 -12.37 0.10
N THR A 13 1.00 -11.33 0.40
CA THR A 13 2.33 -11.51 1.02
C THR A 13 2.32 -12.00 2.47
N SER A 14 1.15 -12.32 3.03
CA SER A 14 0.94 -13.01 4.31
C SER A 14 0.61 -14.51 4.17
N GLY A 15 0.42 -15.02 2.94
CA GLY A 15 -0.15 -16.34 2.67
C GLY A 15 -1.59 -16.28 2.14
N ASP A 16 -2.02 -17.38 1.52
CA ASP A 16 -3.36 -17.58 0.93
C ASP A 16 -4.08 -18.75 1.64
N THR A 17 -5.37 -18.98 1.40
CA THR A 17 -6.14 -20.06 2.06
C THR A 17 -7.40 -20.41 1.26
N VAL A 18 -7.95 -21.63 1.44
CA VAL A 18 -9.30 -21.96 0.93
C VAL A 18 -10.39 -21.89 2.01
N CYS A 19 -10.03 -21.96 3.30
CA CYS A 19 -10.99 -21.91 4.40
C CYS A 19 -10.36 -21.31 5.67
N TYR A 20 -10.78 -20.10 6.06
CA TYR A 20 -10.19 -19.38 7.20
C TYR A 20 -10.41 -20.03 8.58
N GLY A 21 -11.35 -20.98 8.71
CA GLY A 21 -11.50 -21.79 9.92
C GLY A 21 -10.58 -23.00 9.98
N ASP A 22 -10.00 -23.42 8.84
CA ASP A 22 -9.16 -24.62 8.74
C ASP A 22 -7.70 -24.25 8.42
N ARG A 23 -6.87 -24.26 9.46
CA ARG A 23 -5.41 -24.06 9.37
C ARG A 23 -4.68 -25.16 8.60
N GLY A 24 -5.30 -26.31 8.37
CA GLY A 24 -4.76 -27.32 7.44
C GLY A 24 -4.81 -26.87 5.98
N SER A 25 -5.59 -25.83 5.69
CA SER A 25 -5.83 -25.30 4.34
C SER A 25 -5.03 -24.02 4.00
N ASP A 26 -4.22 -23.52 4.94
CA ASP A 26 -3.40 -22.32 4.78
C ASP A 26 -2.18 -22.58 3.87
N ILE A 27 -2.01 -21.75 2.83
CA ILE A 27 -0.89 -21.76 1.89
C ILE A 27 0.14 -20.70 2.34
N PRO A 28 1.32 -21.10 2.85
CA PRO A 28 2.28 -20.16 3.41
C PRO A 28 2.89 -19.22 2.33
N PRO A 29 3.24 -17.97 2.72
CA PRO A 29 3.90 -17.03 1.82
C PRO A 29 5.24 -17.59 1.34
N SER A 30 5.45 -17.55 0.02
CA SER A 30 6.63 -18.12 -0.65
C SER A 30 6.85 -17.44 -2.00
N ALA A 31 8.09 -17.46 -2.48
CA ALA A 31 8.42 -16.89 -3.79
C ALA A 31 7.63 -17.54 -4.94
N ASP A 32 7.43 -18.86 -4.88
CA ASP A 32 6.70 -19.61 -5.89
C ASP A 32 5.21 -19.24 -5.91
N MET A 33 4.57 -19.09 -4.74
CA MET A 33 3.17 -18.65 -4.68
C MET A 33 3.02 -17.20 -5.18
N PHE A 34 3.96 -16.31 -4.83
CA PHE A 34 3.94 -14.93 -5.33
C PHE A 34 4.11 -14.89 -6.86
N ASP A 35 4.98 -15.74 -7.42
CA ASP A 35 5.13 -15.89 -8.87
C ASP A 35 3.84 -16.37 -9.52
N ARG A 36 3.18 -17.42 -8.99
CA ARG A 36 1.91 -17.91 -9.56
C ARG A 36 0.84 -16.80 -9.58
N VAL A 37 0.62 -16.11 -8.46
CA VAL A 37 -0.40 -15.06 -8.35
C VAL A 37 -0.12 -13.89 -9.30
N VAL A 38 1.13 -13.43 -9.38
CA VAL A 38 1.49 -12.29 -10.24
C VAL A 38 1.51 -12.66 -11.73
N MET A 39 1.92 -13.88 -12.08
CA MET A 39 1.84 -14.38 -13.47
C MET A 39 0.38 -14.60 -13.90
N ALA A 40 -0.46 -15.17 -13.02
CA ALA A 40 -1.90 -15.31 -13.27
C ALA A 40 -2.56 -13.93 -13.46
N ALA A 41 -2.22 -12.94 -12.63
CA ALA A 41 -2.71 -11.58 -12.77
C ALA A 41 -2.26 -10.89 -14.08
N GLU A 42 -1.00 -11.07 -14.50
CA GLU A 42 -0.54 -10.57 -15.81
C GLU A 42 -1.22 -11.28 -17.00
N ALA A 43 -1.39 -12.60 -16.94
CA ALA A 43 -2.09 -13.37 -17.97
C ALA A 43 -3.58 -13.04 -18.07
N ALA A 44 -4.23 -12.78 -16.92
CA ALA A 44 -5.57 -12.22 -16.79
C ALA A 44 -5.67 -10.74 -17.23
N GLY A 45 -4.54 -10.13 -17.60
CA GLY A 45 -4.43 -8.78 -18.15
C GLY A 45 -4.68 -7.67 -17.13
N PHE A 46 -4.57 -7.93 -15.82
CA PHE A 46 -4.70 -6.87 -14.81
C PHE A 46 -3.60 -5.82 -15.02
N GLU A 47 -3.95 -4.54 -14.90
CA GLU A 47 -3.05 -3.42 -15.15
C GLU A 47 -2.08 -3.17 -13.98
N TYR A 48 -2.40 -3.64 -12.77
CA TYR A 48 -1.52 -3.61 -11.59
C TYR A 48 -1.80 -4.75 -10.59
N PHE A 49 -0.92 -4.95 -9.62
CA PHE A 49 -1.19 -5.74 -8.40
C PHE A 49 -0.84 -4.94 -7.15
N LEU A 50 -1.73 -4.92 -6.15
CA LEU A 50 -1.50 -4.31 -4.84
C LEU A 50 -0.69 -5.26 -3.95
N VAL A 51 0.43 -4.78 -3.43
CA VAL A 51 1.22 -5.47 -2.39
C VAL A 51 0.94 -4.80 -1.04
N PRO A 52 0.49 -5.53 0.00
CA PRO A 52 0.08 -4.96 1.28
C PRO A 52 1.27 -4.62 2.19
N VAL A 53 1.00 -3.85 3.25
CA VAL A 53 1.93 -3.62 4.37
C VAL A 53 1.20 -3.71 5.70
N ALA A 54 1.52 -4.75 6.47
CA ALA A 54 1.06 -5.01 7.83
C ALA A 54 2.02 -6.01 8.50
N ALA A 55 2.03 -6.08 9.84
CA ALA A 55 2.92 -6.96 10.60
C ALA A 55 3.06 -8.43 10.11
N PRO A 56 2.01 -9.14 9.62
CA PRO A 56 2.15 -10.51 9.08
C PRO A 56 2.52 -10.59 7.59
N CYS A 57 2.77 -9.47 6.91
CA CYS A 57 3.08 -9.43 5.47
C CYS A 57 4.59 -9.36 5.22
N TRP A 58 5.10 -10.03 4.18
CA TRP A 58 6.46 -9.79 3.71
C TRP A 58 6.61 -8.37 3.12
N GLU A 59 7.82 -7.81 3.22
CA GLU A 59 8.10 -6.41 2.90
C GLU A 59 7.72 -6.03 1.46
N ALA A 60 6.93 -4.97 1.32
CA ALA A 60 6.21 -4.65 0.10
C ALA A 60 7.12 -4.25 -1.07
N PHE A 61 8.17 -3.45 -0.86
CA PHE A 61 9.08 -3.01 -1.92
C PHE A 61 9.92 -4.17 -2.46
N THR A 62 10.45 -5.01 -1.57
CA THR A 62 11.26 -6.18 -1.91
C THR A 62 10.45 -7.21 -2.68
N ALA A 63 9.27 -7.59 -2.16
CA ALA A 63 8.36 -8.50 -2.85
C ALA A 63 7.92 -7.94 -4.22
N SER A 64 7.56 -6.66 -4.27
CA SER A 64 7.19 -5.98 -5.52
C SER A 64 8.33 -6.00 -6.55
N ALA A 65 9.57 -5.72 -6.14
CA ALA A 65 10.70 -5.66 -7.07
C ALA A 65 11.03 -7.03 -7.65
N MET A 66 11.00 -8.08 -6.82
CA MET A 66 11.24 -9.46 -7.26
C MET A 66 10.15 -9.97 -8.21
N ALA A 67 8.88 -9.64 -7.97
CA ALA A 67 7.77 -10.02 -8.83
C ALA A 67 7.72 -9.20 -10.14
N VAL A 68 7.96 -7.89 -10.08
CA VAL A 68 7.98 -7.01 -11.27
C VAL A 68 9.13 -7.35 -12.21
N ALA A 69 10.28 -7.83 -11.69
CA ALA A 69 11.42 -8.26 -12.51
C ALA A 69 11.10 -9.45 -13.44
N LYS A 70 10.10 -10.27 -13.11
CA LYS A 70 9.70 -11.46 -13.87
C LYS A 70 8.61 -11.17 -14.92
N THR A 71 7.83 -10.11 -14.71
CA THR A 71 6.69 -9.71 -15.58
C THR A 71 7.06 -8.69 -16.65
N ARG A 72 6.13 -8.41 -17.58
CA ARG A 72 6.37 -7.59 -18.79
C ARG A 72 5.59 -6.28 -18.86
N THR A 73 4.44 -6.20 -18.22
CA THR A 73 3.43 -5.15 -18.43
C THR A 73 2.70 -4.72 -17.15
N ILE A 74 2.36 -5.66 -16.26
CA ILE A 74 1.67 -5.37 -15.00
C ILE A 74 2.56 -4.53 -14.07
N LYS A 75 1.93 -3.67 -13.27
CA LYS A 75 2.59 -2.72 -12.36
C LYS A 75 2.48 -3.16 -10.92
N ALA A 76 3.50 -2.91 -10.10
CA ALA A 76 3.32 -2.99 -8.65
C ALA A 76 2.65 -1.71 -8.15
N LEU A 77 1.54 -1.86 -7.42
CA LEU A 77 1.01 -0.85 -6.53
C LEU A 77 1.52 -1.16 -5.12
N VAL A 78 2.63 -0.54 -4.73
CA VAL A 78 3.34 -0.88 -3.49
C VAL A 78 2.72 -0.13 -2.33
N ALA A 79 2.17 -0.83 -1.32
CA ALA A 79 1.73 -0.18 -0.10
C ALA A 79 2.93 0.31 0.73
N ALA A 80 2.83 1.53 1.24
CA ALA A 80 3.92 2.19 1.95
C ALA A 80 3.40 3.01 3.14
N ARG A 81 4.22 3.07 4.19
CA ARG A 81 3.99 3.90 5.38
C ARG A 81 5.04 5.04 5.42
N PRO A 82 4.70 6.27 4.99
CA PRO A 82 5.55 7.44 5.18
C PRO A 82 5.91 7.65 6.65
N GLY A 83 7.02 8.35 6.92
CA GLY A 83 7.62 8.40 8.26
C GLY A 83 8.74 7.37 8.50
N TYR A 84 8.52 6.10 8.09
CA TYR A 84 9.35 4.93 8.44
C TYR A 84 10.78 4.98 7.87
N ILE A 85 10.92 5.63 6.72
CA ILE A 85 12.20 5.98 6.09
C ILE A 85 12.20 7.48 5.75
N THR A 86 13.37 8.05 5.50
CA THR A 86 13.44 9.46 5.10
C THR A 86 12.84 9.67 3.70
N PRO A 87 12.15 10.79 3.43
CA PRO A 87 11.50 11.01 2.14
C PRO A 87 12.50 11.11 0.98
N LEU A 88 13.76 11.47 1.25
CA LEU A 88 14.84 11.44 0.26
C LEU A 88 15.19 10.00 -0.15
N GLN A 89 15.38 9.10 0.81
CA GLN A 89 15.63 7.68 0.52
C GLN A 89 14.40 7.03 -0.13
N PHE A 90 13.19 7.39 0.32
CA PHE A 90 11.95 6.89 -0.26
C PHE A 90 11.78 7.35 -1.72
N ALA A 91 12.02 8.63 -2.01
CA ALA A 91 12.02 9.17 -3.37
C ALA A 91 13.00 8.44 -4.29
N LYS A 92 14.19 8.09 -3.75
CA LYS A 92 15.23 7.35 -4.46
C LYS A 92 14.87 5.88 -4.68
N MET A 93 14.28 5.19 -3.71
CA MET A 93 13.79 3.82 -3.86
C MET A 93 12.73 3.73 -4.97
N ILE A 94 11.74 4.61 -4.93
CA ILE A 94 10.68 4.70 -5.95
C ILE A 94 11.29 5.02 -7.32
N ALA A 95 12.15 6.03 -7.45
CA ALA A 95 12.76 6.40 -8.73
C ALA A 95 13.66 5.28 -9.31
N THR A 96 14.33 4.51 -8.45
CA THR A 96 15.14 3.35 -8.86
C THR A 96 14.25 2.22 -9.39
N PHE A 97 13.16 1.91 -8.68
CA PHE A 97 12.16 0.93 -9.12
C PHE A 97 11.52 1.36 -10.46
N ASP A 98 11.11 2.62 -10.56
CA ASP A 98 10.48 3.21 -11.75
C ASP A 98 11.35 3.05 -13.01
N GLN A 99 12.64 3.40 -12.91
CA GLN A 99 13.62 3.20 -13.99
C GLN A 99 13.84 1.72 -14.32
N LEU A 100 14.14 0.87 -13.33
CA LEU A 100 14.45 -0.56 -13.56
C LEU A 100 13.25 -1.37 -14.07
N SER A 101 12.04 -0.99 -13.66
CA SER A 101 10.79 -1.65 -14.07
C SER A 101 10.26 -1.18 -15.43
N GLY A 102 10.72 -0.02 -15.93
CA GLY A 102 10.27 0.59 -17.17
C GLY A 102 8.93 1.34 -17.04
N GLY A 103 8.69 2.03 -15.92
CA GLY A 103 7.47 2.77 -15.66
C GLY A 103 6.32 1.90 -15.14
N ARG A 104 6.65 0.97 -14.22
CA ARG A 104 5.70 -0.01 -13.67
C ARG A 104 5.60 0.03 -12.14
N ILE A 105 5.68 1.23 -11.55
CA ILE A 105 5.37 1.47 -10.14
C ILE A 105 4.26 2.51 -9.93
N ALA A 106 3.39 2.21 -8.98
CA ALA A 106 2.55 3.15 -8.26
C ALA A 106 2.71 2.90 -6.75
N VAL A 107 2.40 3.89 -5.92
CA VAL A 107 2.57 3.80 -4.45
C VAL A 107 1.23 4.02 -3.77
N ASN A 108 0.81 3.09 -2.93
CA ASN A 108 -0.39 3.20 -2.10
C ASN A 108 0.00 3.69 -0.69
N LEU A 109 -0.37 4.91 -0.36
CA LEU A 109 0.04 5.60 0.86
C LEU A 109 -0.91 5.26 2.03
N ILE A 110 -0.34 4.84 3.17
CA ILE A 110 -1.10 4.43 4.36
C ILE A 110 -0.47 5.05 5.62
N ALA A 111 -1.24 5.83 6.39
CA ALA A 111 -0.80 6.47 7.65
C ALA A 111 -0.89 5.54 8.89
N GLY A 112 -0.78 4.22 8.70
CA GLY A 112 -1.02 3.17 9.72
C GLY A 112 -2.49 2.72 9.82
N GLN A 113 -2.73 1.46 10.23
CA GLN A 113 -4.08 0.89 10.35
C GLN A 113 -4.54 0.66 11.81
N SER A 114 -3.61 0.35 12.72
CA SER A 114 -3.92 0.13 14.13
C SER A 114 -2.92 0.85 15.04
N GLU A 115 -3.41 1.51 16.09
CA GLU A 115 -2.54 2.17 17.07
C GLU A 115 -1.73 1.18 17.91
N ALA A 116 -2.16 -0.09 17.99
CA ALA A 116 -1.35 -1.15 18.61
C ALA A 116 -0.17 -1.55 17.71
N GLU A 117 -0.41 -1.71 16.41
CA GLU A 117 0.60 -1.98 15.39
C GLU A 117 1.62 -0.83 15.30
N ASN A 118 1.16 0.42 15.18
CA ASN A 118 2.02 1.61 15.14
C ASN A 118 2.99 1.64 16.33
N ARG A 119 2.52 1.39 17.56
CA ARG A 119 3.37 1.37 18.76
C ARG A 119 4.33 0.19 18.79
N ALA A 120 3.91 -0.99 18.33
CA ALA A 120 4.79 -2.16 18.22
C ALA A 120 5.93 -1.93 17.21
N GLU A 121 5.66 -1.16 16.15
CA GLU A 121 6.62 -0.72 15.14
C GLU A 121 7.39 0.56 15.54
N GLY A 122 7.22 1.05 16.78
CA GLY A 122 7.95 2.20 17.34
C GLY A 122 7.41 3.59 16.95
N VAL A 123 6.32 3.67 16.20
CA VAL A 123 5.72 4.91 15.68
C VAL A 123 4.82 5.57 16.72
N ASN A 124 5.44 6.36 17.60
CA ASN A 124 4.77 7.08 18.70
C ASN A 124 4.21 8.45 18.28
N LEU A 125 3.55 8.53 17.12
CA LEU A 125 2.89 9.73 16.60
C LEU A 125 1.36 9.57 16.59
N THR A 126 0.61 10.64 16.84
CA THR A 126 -0.85 10.65 16.73
C THR A 126 -1.29 10.40 15.27
N LYS A 127 -2.55 10.03 15.06
CA LYS A 127 -3.10 9.82 13.71
C LYS A 127 -2.93 11.06 12.83
N GLU A 128 -3.22 12.22 13.39
CA GLU A 128 -3.16 13.54 12.75
C GLU A 128 -1.71 13.88 12.35
N ASP A 129 -0.76 13.65 13.27
CA ASP A 129 0.67 13.85 13.03
C ASP A 129 1.22 12.89 11.96
N ARG A 130 0.72 11.65 11.87
CA ARG A 130 1.09 10.72 10.79
C ARG A 130 0.54 11.16 9.42
N TYR A 131 -0.67 11.70 9.36
CA TYR A 131 -1.21 12.28 8.12
C TYR A 131 -0.43 13.54 7.69
N ALA A 132 -0.13 14.45 8.62
CA ALA A 132 0.65 15.66 8.33
C ALA A 132 2.11 15.35 7.91
N MET A 133 2.77 14.40 8.57
CA MET A 133 4.09 13.92 8.16
C MET A 133 4.06 13.22 6.79
N MET A 134 3.00 12.47 6.47
CA MET A 134 2.79 11.90 5.14
C MET A 134 2.62 13.00 4.07
N GLU A 135 1.91 14.08 4.38
CA GLU A 135 1.76 15.22 3.46
C GLU A 135 3.12 15.90 3.17
N GLU A 136 3.96 16.10 4.19
CA GLU A 136 5.33 16.58 4.03
C GLU A 136 6.18 15.62 3.18
N ASP A 137 6.17 14.32 3.49
CA ASP A 137 6.94 13.31 2.77
C ASP A 137 6.54 13.25 1.27
N VAL A 138 5.24 13.30 0.95
CA VAL A 138 4.76 13.29 -0.43
C VAL A 138 5.05 14.59 -1.16
N SER A 139 4.96 15.73 -0.47
CA SER A 139 5.36 17.04 -1.01
C SER A 139 6.85 17.05 -1.37
N ILE A 140 7.70 16.54 -0.47
CA ILE A 140 9.14 16.39 -0.68
C ILE A 140 9.44 15.45 -1.84
N MET A 141 8.82 14.27 -1.89
CA MET A 141 9.04 13.30 -2.98
C MET A 141 8.70 13.91 -4.34
N LYS A 142 7.52 14.54 -4.49
CA LYS A 142 7.14 15.20 -5.75
C LYS A 142 8.10 16.35 -6.10
N ALA A 143 8.60 17.11 -5.13
CA ALA A 143 9.61 18.15 -5.37
C ALA A 143 10.97 17.57 -5.82
N LEU A 144 11.44 16.46 -5.22
CA LEU A 144 12.70 15.81 -5.56
C LEU A 144 12.72 15.21 -6.98
N TRP A 145 11.54 14.84 -7.51
CA TRP A 145 11.39 14.33 -8.88
C TRP A 145 11.18 15.43 -9.93
N SER A 146 10.47 16.50 -9.59
CA SER A 146 10.10 17.57 -10.54
C SER A 146 11.07 18.75 -10.57
N SER A 147 11.93 18.92 -9.54
CA SER A 147 12.88 20.03 -9.46
C SER A 147 14.13 19.80 -10.32
N PRO A 148 14.51 20.73 -11.21
CA PRO A 148 15.83 20.73 -11.83
C PRO A 148 16.94 21.16 -10.85
N GLY A 149 16.57 21.89 -9.79
CA GLY A 149 17.46 22.41 -8.76
C GLY A 149 17.57 21.51 -7.53
N PRO A 150 18.44 21.88 -6.56
CA PRO A 150 18.41 21.30 -5.22
C PRO A 150 17.10 21.67 -4.52
N VAL A 151 16.54 20.75 -3.74
CA VAL A 151 15.32 20.96 -2.96
C VAL A 151 15.69 21.30 -1.52
N THR A 152 15.28 22.49 -1.07
CA THR A 152 15.28 22.86 0.34
C THR A 152 13.83 22.88 0.82
N PHE A 153 13.55 22.27 1.97
CA PHE A 153 12.22 22.13 2.55
C PHE A 153 12.30 22.33 4.06
N LYS A 154 11.29 22.98 4.65
CA LYS A 154 11.21 23.21 6.09
C LYS A 154 9.75 23.11 6.55
N GLY A 155 9.35 21.92 6.97
CA GLY A 155 8.06 21.63 7.58
C GLY A 155 8.13 21.55 9.10
N ARG A 156 7.12 20.92 9.68
CA ARG A 156 7.02 20.55 11.10
C ARG A 156 7.78 19.27 11.42
N PHE A 157 7.80 18.30 10.49
CA PHE A 157 8.41 16.99 10.70
C PHE A 157 9.73 16.82 9.93
N ARG A 158 9.86 17.45 8.76
CA ARG A 158 10.99 17.28 7.85
C ARG A 158 11.70 18.61 7.56
N THR A 159 13.02 18.58 7.62
CA THR A 159 13.90 19.63 7.07
C THR A 159 14.85 19.00 6.06
N LEU A 160 15.03 19.66 4.91
CA LEU A 160 16.00 19.32 3.88
C LEU A 160 16.71 20.60 3.44
N GLU A 161 18.01 20.50 3.21
CA GLU A 161 18.83 21.59 2.69
C GLU A 161 19.59 21.10 1.46
N GLY A 162 19.36 21.72 0.30
CA GLY A 162 20.10 21.39 -0.93
C GLY A 162 19.92 19.95 -1.46
N ALA A 163 18.86 19.26 -1.07
CA ALA A 163 18.67 17.83 -1.36
C ALA A 163 18.49 17.56 -2.86
N ARG A 164 19.06 16.44 -3.33
CA ARG A 164 18.86 15.90 -4.69
C ARG A 164 18.81 14.38 -4.61
N ILE A 165 18.19 13.75 -5.61
CA ILE A 165 18.27 12.30 -5.81
C ILE A 165 18.78 11.96 -7.21
N ALA A 166 19.36 10.76 -7.32
CA ALA A 166 19.63 10.07 -8.57
C ALA A 166 19.35 8.56 -8.35
N PRO A 167 18.72 7.85 -9.30
CA PRO A 167 18.18 8.37 -10.56
C PRO A 167 16.96 9.29 -10.37
N GLN A 168 16.56 9.95 -11.45
CA GLN A 168 15.27 10.64 -11.56
C GLN A 168 14.19 9.69 -12.11
N THR A 169 12.90 10.04 -11.99
CA THR A 169 11.80 9.17 -12.43
C THR A 169 11.65 9.13 -13.96
N LEU A 170 11.35 7.95 -14.48
CA LEU A 170 10.92 7.71 -15.85
C LEU A 170 9.44 8.11 -16.03
N GLN A 171 8.60 7.84 -15.03
CA GLN A 171 7.25 8.37 -14.94
C GLN A 171 7.28 9.88 -14.62
N GLN A 172 6.54 10.67 -15.40
CA GLN A 172 6.53 12.14 -15.37
C GLN A 172 5.09 12.66 -15.23
N PRO A 173 4.83 13.71 -14.41
CA PRO A 173 5.78 14.41 -13.55
C PRO A 173 6.21 13.61 -12.30
N SER A 174 5.52 12.50 -12.01
CA SER A 174 5.90 11.53 -10.97
C SER A 174 5.28 10.16 -11.26
N PRO A 175 5.72 9.10 -10.55
CA PRO A 175 4.91 7.93 -10.29
C PRO A 175 3.55 8.27 -9.66
N ARG A 176 2.55 7.40 -9.86
CA ARG A 176 1.18 7.62 -9.35
C ARG A 176 1.08 7.29 -7.88
N PHE A 177 0.40 8.15 -7.12
CA PHE A 177 -0.01 7.86 -5.75
C PHE A 177 -1.47 7.44 -5.68
N TYR A 178 -1.71 6.32 -5.00
CA TYR A 178 -3.00 5.94 -4.47
C TYR A 178 -3.02 6.29 -2.98
N LEU A 179 -4.18 6.67 -2.44
CA LEU A 179 -4.37 6.89 -1.00
C LEU A 179 -5.78 6.44 -0.64
N GLY A 180 -5.93 5.67 0.43
CA GLY A 180 -7.23 5.22 0.94
C GLY A 180 -7.42 5.57 2.41
N GLY A 181 -8.67 5.78 2.81
CA GLY A 181 -9.03 6.05 4.20
C GLY A 181 -10.41 6.70 4.31
N GLY A 182 -11.13 6.38 5.40
CA GLY A 182 -12.50 6.89 5.66
C GLY A 182 -12.55 8.07 6.64
N SER A 183 -11.47 8.84 6.80
CA SER A 183 -11.42 9.99 7.70
C SER A 183 -10.99 11.27 6.97
N MET A 184 -11.36 12.43 7.52
CA MET A 184 -11.19 13.72 6.84
C MET A 184 -9.72 14.00 6.46
N GLU A 185 -8.76 13.62 7.29
CA GLU A 185 -7.33 13.83 7.03
C GLU A 185 -6.85 12.99 5.84
N ALA A 186 -7.39 11.78 5.68
CA ALA A 186 -7.13 10.96 4.50
C ALA A 186 -7.73 11.58 3.23
N TRP A 187 -8.89 12.22 3.35
CA TRP A 187 -9.57 12.88 2.23
C TRP A 187 -8.88 14.19 1.82
N GLU A 188 -8.37 14.98 2.77
CA GLU A 188 -7.58 16.18 2.52
C GLU A 188 -6.26 15.86 1.81
N VAL A 189 -5.47 14.90 2.32
CA VAL A 189 -4.24 14.47 1.63
C VAL A 189 -4.54 13.80 0.28
N SER A 190 -5.70 13.14 0.13
CA SER A 190 -6.14 12.59 -1.17
C SER A 190 -6.43 13.70 -2.19
N ALA A 191 -7.27 14.66 -1.83
CA ALA A 191 -7.64 15.81 -2.65
C ALA A 191 -6.39 16.58 -3.12
N LYS A 192 -5.43 16.80 -2.21
CA LYS A 192 -4.21 17.55 -2.48
C LYS A 192 -3.16 16.75 -3.26
N HIS A 193 -2.94 15.47 -2.95
CA HIS A 193 -1.77 14.72 -3.44
C HIS A 193 -2.04 13.42 -4.21
N ALA A 194 -3.16 12.72 -3.99
CA ALA A 194 -3.41 11.42 -4.62
C ALA A 194 -3.83 11.56 -6.09
N ASP A 195 -3.46 10.59 -6.92
CA ASP A 195 -3.92 10.46 -8.30
C ASP A 195 -5.10 9.48 -8.40
N VAL A 196 -5.29 8.62 -7.38
CA VAL A 196 -6.50 7.83 -7.14
C VAL A 196 -6.83 7.81 -5.64
N HIS A 197 -8.05 8.17 -5.25
CA HIS A 197 -8.56 7.80 -3.93
C HIS A 197 -9.12 6.37 -3.96
N LEU A 198 -8.64 5.50 -3.07
CA LEU A 198 -9.00 4.07 -3.01
C LEU A 198 -9.93 3.82 -1.82
N PHE A 199 -11.24 3.76 -2.08
CA PHE A 199 -12.26 3.42 -1.10
C PHE A 199 -12.18 1.95 -0.70
N TRP A 200 -12.67 1.64 0.51
CA TRP A 200 -13.08 0.30 0.89
C TRP A 200 -14.52 0.06 0.41
N GLY A 201 -15.03 -1.17 0.50
CA GLY A 201 -16.42 -1.46 0.14
C GLY A 201 -17.43 -0.63 0.94
N ASP A 202 -18.45 -0.15 0.25
CA ASP A 202 -19.66 0.51 0.75
C ASP A 202 -20.73 0.38 -0.37
N THR A 203 -21.94 0.91 -0.21
CA THR A 203 -22.94 0.90 -1.30
C THR A 203 -22.50 1.79 -2.47
N PRO A 204 -22.85 1.48 -3.74
CA PRO A 204 -22.57 2.37 -4.88
C PRO A 204 -23.10 3.79 -4.70
N ALA A 205 -24.26 3.95 -4.05
CA ALA A 205 -24.84 5.25 -3.74
C ALA A 205 -23.99 6.06 -2.74
N THR A 206 -23.51 5.43 -1.66
CA THR A 206 -22.59 6.06 -0.70
C THR A 206 -21.25 6.41 -1.35
N ILE A 207 -20.73 5.55 -2.23
CA ILE A 207 -19.51 5.83 -3.00
C ILE A 207 -19.70 7.04 -3.93
N ALA A 208 -20.84 7.18 -4.62
CA ALA A 208 -21.12 8.36 -5.45
C ALA A 208 -21.14 9.67 -4.64
N GLN A 209 -21.72 9.65 -3.42
CA GLN A 209 -21.73 10.81 -2.50
C GLN A 209 -20.31 11.16 -2.01
N ASN A 210 -19.51 10.16 -1.65
CA ASN A 210 -18.12 10.33 -1.25
C ASN A 210 -17.25 10.89 -2.39
N ILE A 211 -17.47 10.42 -3.62
CA ILE A 211 -16.83 10.93 -4.85
C ILE A 211 -17.16 12.41 -5.09
N ALA A 212 -18.42 12.81 -4.93
CA ALA A 212 -18.81 14.22 -5.04
C ALA A 212 -18.06 15.10 -4.01
N THR A 213 -18.05 14.66 -2.75
CA THR A 213 -17.37 15.39 -1.66
C THR A 213 -15.86 15.53 -1.90
N LEU A 214 -15.19 14.44 -2.30
CA LEU A 214 -13.76 14.44 -2.61
C LEU A 214 -13.43 15.27 -3.87
N ARG A 215 -14.32 15.33 -4.87
CA ARG A 215 -14.19 16.25 -6.01
C ARG A 215 -14.24 17.72 -5.58
N ASP A 216 -15.15 18.07 -4.67
CA ASP A 216 -15.28 19.43 -4.13
C ASP A 216 -14.11 19.81 -3.19
N MET A 217 -13.51 18.84 -2.50
CA MET A 217 -12.24 19.03 -1.78
C MET A 217 -11.06 19.20 -2.75
N ALA A 218 -10.98 18.40 -3.82
CA ALA A 218 -9.92 18.48 -4.82
C ALA A 218 -9.97 19.77 -5.66
N GLU A 219 -11.15 20.36 -5.86
CA GLU A 219 -11.31 21.67 -6.53
C GLU A 219 -10.59 22.79 -5.78
N ARG A 220 -10.51 22.73 -4.43
CA ARG A 220 -9.73 23.69 -3.60
C ARG A 220 -8.23 23.70 -3.90
N HIS A 221 -7.76 22.72 -4.67
CA HIS A 221 -6.37 22.59 -5.13
C HIS A 221 -6.25 22.61 -6.67
N GLY A 222 -7.35 22.86 -7.40
CA GLY A 222 -7.41 22.79 -8.86
C GLY A 222 -7.27 21.38 -9.42
N ARG A 223 -7.67 20.34 -8.66
CA ARG A 223 -7.43 18.92 -8.96
C ARG A 223 -8.70 18.08 -9.18
N ARG A 224 -9.89 18.68 -9.26
CA ARG A 224 -11.18 17.98 -9.41
C ARG A 224 -11.18 16.89 -10.51
N GLU A 225 -10.72 17.26 -11.71
CA GLU A 225 -10.64 16.35 -12.86
C GLU A 225 -9.32 15.56 -12.94
N ALA A 226 -8.42 15.75 -11.97
CA ALA A 226 -7.14 15.04 -11.86
C ALA A 226 -7.18 13.87 -10.86
N LEU A 227 -8.04 13.96 -9.83
CA LEU A 227 -8.26 12.87 -8.88
C LEU A 227 -9.14 11.77 -9.50
N GLY A 228 -8.58 10.58 -9.67
CA GLY A 228 -9.34 9.37 -9.96
C GLY A 228 -9.94 8.75 -8.69
N PHE A 229 -10.87 7.82 -8.88
CA PHE A 229 -11.53 7.10 -7.80
C PHE A 229 -11.49 5.60 -8.05
N GLY A 230 -11.39 4.81 -6.98
CA GLY A 230 -11.33 3.37 -7.10
C GLY A 230 -11.81 2.62 -5.87
N MET A 231 -12.07 1.33 -6.06
CA MET A 231 -12.61 0.42 -5.04
C MET A 231 -11.61 -0.68 -4.67
N ARG A 232 -11.48 -0.99 -3.38
CA ARG A 232 -10.89 -2.24 -2.89
C ARG A 232 -12.02 -3.20 -2.49
N LEU A 233 -12.25 -4.22 -3.33
CA LEU A 233 -13.29 -5.23 -3.15
C LEU A 233 -12.71 -6.64 -3.28
N GLN A 234 -13.37 -7.61 -2.66
CA GLN A 234 -13.18 -9.03 -2.92
C GLN A 234 -14.16 -9.48 -4.01
N ILE A 235 -13.94 -10.63 -4.63
CA ILE A 235 -14.87 -11.27 -5.56
C ILE A 235 -14.88 -12.79 -5.35
N CYS A 236 -16.06 -13.38 -5.45
CA CYS A 236 -16.30 -14.81 -5.55
C CYS A 236 -17.30 -15.01 -6.70
N CYS A 237 -16.78 -15.37 -7.88
CA CYS A 237 -17.60 -15.61 -9.07
C CYS A 237 -17.62 -17.11 -9.40
N ARG A 238 -18.80 -17.70 -9.54
CA ARG A 238 -18.97 -19.08 -10.04
C ARG A 238 -19.86 -19.05 -11.28
N ASP A 239 -20.07 -20.19 -11.92
CA ASP A 239 -20.87 -20.24 -13.15
C ASP A 239 -22.39 -20.09 -12.82
N THR A 240 -22.83 -20.47 -11.61
CA THR A 240 -24.15 -20.13 -11.01
C THR A 240 -24.05 -19.25 -9.74
N GLU A 241 -25.18 -18.71 -9.29
CA GLU A 241 -25.25 -17.94 -8.03
C GLU A 241 -25.14 -18.83 -6.78
N GLU A 242 -25.79 -20.00 -6.77
CA GLU A 242 -25.80 -20.93 -5.65
C GLU A 242 -24.38 -21.43 -5.32
N GLU A 243 -23.61 -21.79 -6.34
CA GLU A 243 -22.19 -22.14 -6.19
C GLU A 243 -21.36 -20.98 -5.62
N ALA A 244 -21.66 -19.74 -6.01
CA ALA A 244 -20.91 -18.56 -5.55
C ALA A 244 -21.16 -18.28 -4.07
N TRP A 245 -22.42 -18.37 -3.62
CA TRP A 245 -22.76 -18.30 -2.19
C TRP A 245 -22.20 -19.47 -1.41
N SER A 246 -22.26 -20.69 -1.94
CA SER A 246 -21.68 -21.88 -1.32
C SER A 246 -20.16 -21.69 -1.09
N ALA A 247 -19.43 -21.28 -2.12
CA ALA A 247 -17.99 -21.00 -2.03
C ALA A 247 -17.64 -19.82 -1.10
N ALA A 248 -18.47 -18.76 -1.07
CA ALA A 248 -18.27 -17.62 -0.16
C ALA A 248 -18.48 -18.01 1.31
N HIS A 249 -19.47 -18.86 1.60
CA HIS A 249 -19.71 -19.40 2.94
C HIS A 249 -18.65 -20.43 3.37
N GLU A 250 -18.19 -21.28 2.45
CA GLU A 250 -17.14 -22.28 2.73
C GLU A 250 -15.81 -21.62 3.12
N LEU A 251 -15.44 -20.51 2.47
CA LEU A 251 -14.25 -19.71 2.79
C LEU A 251 -14.21 -19.22 4.26
N VAL A 252 -15.38 -19.10 4.91
CA VAL A 252 -15.52 -18.69 6.32
C VAL A 252 -16.03 -19.80 7.25
N ARG A 253 -16.18 -21.03 6.75
CA ARG A 253 -16.62 -22.17 7.57
C ARG A 253 -15.67 -22.38 8.75
N GLY A 254 -16.21 -22.67 9.92
CA GLY A 254 -15.43 -22.94 11.14
C GLY A 254 -14.80 -21.71 11.81
N VAL A 255 -14.95 -20.49 11.25
CA VAL A 255 -14.47 -19.26 11.90
C VAL A 255 -15.31 -18.96 13.14
N THR A 256 -14.68 -18.99 14.31
CA THR A 256 -15.35 -18.81 15.60
C THR A 256 -15.60 -17.34 15.95
N GLU A 257 -16.54 -17.09 16.86
CA GLU A 257 -16.75 -15.77 17.46
C GLU A 257 -15.52 -15.26 18.23
N GLU A 258 -14.66 -16.14 18.74
CA GLU A 258 -13.43 -15.74 19.44
C GLU A 258 -12.38 -15.24 18.44
N GLN A 259 -12.19 -15.94 17.32
CA GLN A 259 -11.37 -15.46 16.19
C GLN A 259 -11.91 -14.12 15.67
N THR A 260 -13.22 -14.04 15.43
CA THR A 260 -13.91 -12.82 14.98
C THR A 260 -13.65 -11.64 15.92
N ARG A 261 -13.84 -11.82 17.23
CA ARG A 261 -13.59 -10.76 18.23
C ARG A 261 -12.12 -10.35 18.30
N LYS A 262 -11.17 -11.28 18.22
CA LYS A 262 -9.73 -10.97 18.17
C LYS A 262 -9.36 -10.17 16.90
N ILE A 263 -9.90 -10.56 15.75
CA ILE A 263 -9.72 -9.88 14.46
C ILE A 263 -10.21 -8.43 14.56
N GLN A 264 -11.43 -8.23 15.06
CA GLN A 264 -12.08 -6.91 15.18
C GLN A 264 -11.43 -6.00 16.23
N ALA A 265 -11.06 -6.53 17.40
CA ALA A 265 -10.45 -5.75 18.47
C ALA A 265 -9.14 -5.06 18.02
N ASN A 266 -8.32 -5.77 17.24
CA ASN A 266 -7.05 -5.27 16.70
C ASN A 266 -7.21 -4.08 15.73
N ILE A 267 -8.39 -3.88 15.14
CA ILE A 267 -8.68 -2.84 14.13
C ILE A 267 -9.79 -1.85 14.52
N ALA A 268 -10.25 -1.89 15.78
CA ALA A 268 -11.37 -1.09 16.29
C ALA A 268 -11.18 0.44 16.15
N GLY A 269 -9.94 0.92 16.10
CA GLY A 269 -9.60 2.33 15.89
C GLY A 269 -9.64 2.82 14.43
N SER A 270 -9.85 1.93 13.45
CA SER A 270 -9.88 2.29 12.03
C SER A 270 -11.29 2.72 11.59
N ALA A 271 -11.43 3.94 11.08
CA ALA A 271 -12.69 4.47 10.54
C ALA A 271 -13.29 3.58 9.43
N ALA A 272 -12.44 2.94 8.60
CA ALA A 272 -12.90 2.04 7.56
C ALA A 272 -13.49 0.72 8.14
N ASN A 273 -12.91 0.19 9.22
CA ASN A 273 -13.50 -0.93 9.96
C ASN A 273 -14.78 -0.52 10.68
N GLN A 274 -14.83 0.68 11.26
CA GLN A 274 -16.03 1.21 11.93
C GLN A 274 -17.20 1.34 10.95
N ARG A 275 -16.97 1.79 9.70
CA ARG A 275 -18.00 1.80 8.66
C ARG A 275 -18.46 0.41 8.25
N VAL A 276 -17.54 -0.55 8.10
CA VAL A 276 -17.89 -1.97 7.85
C VAL A 276 -18.75 -2.55 8.98
N GLN A 277 -18.39 -2.27 10.25
CA GLN A 277 -19.19 -2.68 11.41
C GLN A 277 -20.51 -1.93 11.54
N GLN A 278 -20.63 -0.72 10.98
CA GLN A 278 -21.90 0.00 10.89
C GLN A 278 -22.81 -0.67 9.85
N LEU A 279 -22.31 -0.89 8.63
CA LEU A 279 -23.00 -1.58 7.55
C LEU A 279 -23.53 -2.96 7.96
N ALA A 280 -22.72 -3.76 8.66
CA ALA A 280 -23.13 -5.06 9.18
C ALA A 280 -24.23 -4.99 10.28
N ARG A 281 -24.41 -3.84 10.94
CA ARG A 281 -25.51 -3.59 11.88
C ARG A 281 -26.74 -2.98 11.22
N GLU A 282 -26.56 -2.26 10.11
CA GLU A 282 -27.63 -1.62 9.33
C GLU A 282 -28.34 -2.62 8.40
N HIS A 283 -27.61 -3.63 7.87
CA HIS A 283 -28.10 -4.54 6.84
C HIS A 283 -27.83 -6.03 7.12
N GLY A 284 -27.09 -6.37 8.19
CA GLY A 284 -26.54 -7.71 8.38
C GLY A 284 -25.34 -7.98 7.46
N ASP A 285 -24.96 -9.24 7.30
CA ASP A 285 -23.82 -9.63 6.46
C ASP A 285 -24.00 -9.23 4.98
N LEU A 286 -25.23 -9.10 4.47
CA LEU A 286 -25.54 -8.70 3.09
C LEU A 286 -25.84 -7.19 3.02
N ILE A 287 -24.88 -6.40 2.55
CA ILE A 287 -24.96 -4.92 2.50
C ILE A 287 -25.89 -4.44 1.39
N ALA A 288 -25.84 -5.10 0.25
CA ALA A 288 -26.65 -4.85 -0.94
C ALA A 288 -26.72 -6.16 -1.76
N PRO A 289 -27.59 -6.27 -2.80
CA PRO A 289 -27.59 -7.43 -3.69
C PRO A 289 -26.19 -7.76 -4.20
N HIS A 290 -25.79 -9.03 -4.06
CA HIS A 290 -24.46 -9.55 -4.38
C HIS A 290 -23.26 -8.89 -3.65
N LEU A 291 -23.49 -8.04 -2.65
CA LEU A 291 -22.43 -7.33 -1.90
C LEU A 291 -22.40 -7.78 -0.42
N TRP A 292 -21.54 -8.75 -0.14
CA TRP A 292 -21.47 -9.45 1.14
C TRP A 292 -20.29 -9.00 1.99
N SER A 293 -20.43 -9.02 3.31
CA SER A 293 -19.42 -8.59 4.29
C SER A 293 -19.01 -9.69 5.29
N GLY A 294 -19.60 -10.89 5.22
CA GLY A 294 -19.33 -11.96 6.19
C GLY A 294 -17.89 -12.48 6.23
N LEU A 295 -17.06 -12.20 5.21
CA LEU A 295 -15.62 -12.44 5.21
C LEU A 295 -14.85 -11.54 6.21
N THR A 296 -15.43 -10.42 6.64
CA THR A 296 -14.85 -9.54 7.68
C THR A 296 -14.78 -10.20 9.06
N ARG A 297 -15.54 -11.28 9.29
CA ARG A 297 -15.43 -12.16 10.47
C ARG A 297 -14.11 -12.93 10.48
N ALA A 298 -13.61 -13.28 9.29
CA ALA A 298 -12.50 -14.19 9.08
C ALA A 298 -11.14 -13.50 8.87
N ARG A 299 -11.13 -12.24 8.39
CA ARG A 299 -9.89 -11.51 8.10
C ARG A 299 -9.99 -10.00 8.30
N GLN A 300 -8.84 -9.37 8.54
CA GLN A 300 -8.68 -7.92 8.56
C GLN A 300 -8.57 -7.32 7.14
N GLY A 301 -8.80 -6.01 7.03
CA GLY A 301 -8.74 -5.27 5.77
C GLY A 301 -10.06 -5.30 5.00
N ALA A 302 -10.00 -5.20 3.67
CA ALA A 302 -11.19 -5.25 2.82
C ALA A 302 -11.80 -6.66 2.80
N GLY A 303 -12.85 -6.87 3.58
CA GLY A 303 -13.65 -8.10 3.62
C GLY A 303 -15.02 -7.99 2.94
N ILE A 304 -15.29 -6.90 2.22
CA ILE A 304 -16.53 -6.78 1.42
C ILE A 304 -16.28 -7.40 0.04
N MET A 305 -17.21 -8.26 -0.38
CA MET A 305 -17.09 -9.20 -1.48
C MET A 305 -18.27 -9.12 -2.43
N VAL A 306 -17.98 -9.12 -3.73
CA VAL A 306 -18.98 -9.33 -4.79
C VAL A 306 -19.19 -10.84 -4.96
N VAL A 307 -20.41 -11.34 -4.74
CA VAL A 307 -20.74 -12.77 -4.75
C VAL A 307 -21.89 -13.05 -5.72
N GLY A 308 -21.66 -13.91 -6.72
CA GLY A 308 -22.71 -14.32 -7.65
C GLY A 308 -22.20 -14.99 -8.93
N ASN A 309 -23.10 -15.14 -9.90
CA ASN A 309 -22.80 -15.58 -11.25
C ASN A 309 -22.05 -14.47 -12.06
N PRO A 310 -21.57 -14.74 -13.29
CA PRO A 310 -20.75 -13.79 -14.04
C PRO A 310 -21.46 -12.46 -14.34
N GLN A 311 -22.74 -12.52 -14.67
CA GLN A 311 -23.57 -11.36 -14.99
C GLN A 311 -23.85 -10.51 -13.74
N GLN A 312 -24.12 -11.15 -12.60
CA GLN A 312 -24.31 -10.48 -11.32
C GLN A 312 -23.02 -9.76 -10.89
N CYS A 313 -21.88 -10.47 -10.89
CA CYS A 313 -20.59 -9.87 -10.57
C CYS A 313 -20.21 -8.71 -11.51
N ALA A 314 -20.51 -8.84 -12.81
CA ALA A 314 -20.31 -7.76 -13.77
C ALA A 314 -21.24 -6.57 -13.51
N SER A 315 -22.51 -6.80 -13.14
CA SER A 315 -23.46 -5.73 -12.82
C SER A 315 -23.03 -4.95 -11.57
N THR A 316 -22.74 -5.63 -10.46
CA THR A 316 -22.33 -4.96 -9.21
C THR A 316 -21.05 -4.14 -9.39
N LEU A 317 -20.09 -4.62 -10.20
CA LEU A 317 -18.90 -3.83 -10.55
C LEU A 317 -19.23 -2.65 -11.49
N GLN A 318 -20.19 -2.83 -12.40
CA GLN A 318 -20.68 -1.77 -13.28
C GLN A 318 -21.43 -0.66 -12.51
N ASP A 319 -22.14 -0.98 -11.45
CA ASP A 319 -22.80 0.00 -10.57
C ASP A 319 -21.77 0.95 -9.93
N PHE A 320 -20.62 0.42 -9.48
CA PHE A 320 -19.51 1.25 -9.00
C PHE A 320 -18.82 2.04 -10.12
N ILE A 321 -18.74 1.50 -11.35
CA ILE A 321 -18.23 2.23 -12.53
C ILE A 321 -19.13 3.44 -12.83
N GLU A 322 -20.45 3.28 -12.71
CA GLU A 322 -21.45 4.34 -12.95
C GLU A 322 -21.54 5.34 -11.79
N ALA A 323 -21.29 4.91 -10.54
CA ALA A 323 -21.04 5.81 -9.41
C ALA A 323 -19.78 6.69 -9.59
N GLY A 324 -18.90 6.35 -10.54
CA GLY A 324 -17.74 7.16 -10.94
C GLY A 324 -16.38 6.52 -10.68
N CYS A 325 -16.31 5.24 -10.31
CA CYS A 325 -15.04 4.54 -10.12
C CYS A 325 -14.34 4.21 -11.45
N THR A 326 -13.02 4.26 -11.40
CA THR A 326 -12.09 4.18 -12.54
C THR A 326 -10.97 3.16 -12.34
N SER A 327 -10.77 2.69 -11.11
CA SER A 327 -9.71 1.76 -10.73
C SER A 327 -10.24 0.72 -9.74
N PHE A 328 -10.06 -0.57 -10.01
CA PHE A 328 -10.64 -1.65 -9.20
C PHE A 328 -9.56 -2.59 -8.67
N CYS A 329 -9.25 -2.49 -7.38
CA CYS A 329 -8.34 -3.40 -6.70
C CYS A 329 -9.10 -4.63 -6.19
N LEU A 330 -9.16 -5.66 -7.02
CA LEU A 330 -9.86 -6.91 -6.76
C LEU A 330 -8.95 -7.95 -6.08
N SER A 331 -9.57 -8.96 -5.49
CA SER A 331 -8.93 -10.19 -5.00
C SER A 331 -9.98 -11.27 -4.75
N GLY A 332 -9.56 -12.52 -4.66
CA GLY A 332 -10.41 -13.66 -4.32
C GLY A 332 -9.54 -14.86 -3.94
N TYR A 333 -10.16 -16.00 -3.62
CA TYR A 333 -9.50 -17.17 -3.04
C TYR A 333 -9.76 -18.42 -3.89
N LEU A 334 -8.75 -19.17 -4.34
CA LEU A 334 -7.31 -18.83 -4.32
C LEU A 334 -6.97 -17.67 -5.26
N HIS A 335 -5.92 -16.91 -4.96
CA HIS A 335 -5.61 -15.65 -5.64
C HIS A 335 -5.16 -15.82 -7.09
N ASP A 336 -4.49 -16.92 -7.45
CA ASP A 336 -4.11 -17.24 -8.84
C ASP A 336 -5.30 -17.78 -9.65
N GLU A 337 -6.12 -18.63 -9.04
CA GLU A 337 -7.36 -19.11 -9.64
C GLU A 337 -8.40 -18.01 -9.89
N GLU A 338 -8.74 -17.19 -8.88
CA GLU A 338 -9.76 -16.14 -9.03
C GLU A 338 -9.35 -15.05 -10.03
N ALA A 339 -8.05 -14.75 -10.16
CA ALA A 339 -7.56 -13.86 -11.22
C ALA A 339 -7.90 -14.43 -12.62
N THR A 340 -7.67 -15.73 -12.80
CA THR A 340 -7.95 -16.46 -14.04
C THR A 340 -9.47 -16.58 -14.28
N ARG A 341 -10.24 -16.86 -13.23
CA ARG A 341 -11.70 -17.01 -13.24
C ARG A 341 -12.38 -15.67 -13.58
N PHE A 342 -11.94 -14.56 -12.99
CA PHE A 342 -12.39 -13.21 -13.32
C PHE A 342 -12.14 -12.85 -14.79
N ALA A 343 -10.95 -13.16 -15.32
CA ALA A 343 -10.61 -12.88 -16.72
C ALA A 343 -11.43 -13.71 -17.72
N ARG A 344 -11.77 -14.97 -17.37
CA ARG A 344 -12.65 -15.84 -18.18
C ARG A 344 -14.11 -15.38 -18.16
N LEU A 345 -14.64 -15.05 -16.98
CA LEU A 345 -16.09 -14.91 -16.77
C LEU A 345 -16.58 -13.45 -16.75
N VAL A 346 -15.96 -12.60 -15.92
CA VAL A 346 -16.51 -11.28 -15.56
C VAL A 346 -15.93 -10.17 -16.44
N ARG A 347 -14.62 -10.23 -16.71
CA ARG A 347 -13.91 -9.23 -17.52
C ARG A 347 -14.49 -9.05 -18.95
N PRO A 348 -14.92 -10.11 -19.68
CA PRO A 348 -15.50 -9.94 -21.01
C PRO A 348 -16.84 -9.20 -20.97
N LEU A 349 -17.67 -9.43 -19.94
CA LEU A 349 -18.96 -8.76 -19.76
C LEU A 349 -18.78 -7.27 -19.47
N LEU A 350 -17.87 -6.92 -18.56
CA LEU A 350 -17.49 -5.52 -18.29
C LEU A 350 -16.93 -4.81 -19.54
N ALA A 351 -16.20 -5.54 -20.38
CA ALA A 351 -15.66 -5.01 -21.63
C ALA A 351 -16.75 -4.65 -22.66
N GLN A 352 -17.92 -5.31 -22.67
CA GLN A 352 -19.01 -4.97 -23.59
C GLN A 352 -19.49 -3.51 -23.42
N ARG A 353 -19.53 -3.01 -22.17
CA ARG A 353 -19.94 -1.63 -21.84
C ARG A 353 -18.76 -0.65 -21.76
N ASN A 354 -17.52 -1.13 -21.57
CA ASN A 354 -16.35 -0.28 -21.26
C ASN A 354 -15.13 -0.47 -22.18
N HIS A 355 -15.25 -1.13 -23.33
CA HIS A 355 -14.10 -1.54 -24.18
C HIS A 355 -13.04 -0.45 -24.39
N GLY A 356 -13.45 0.73 -24.86
CA GLY A 356 -12.53 1.86 -25.09
C GLY A 356 -11.84 2.36 -23.82
N ARG A 357 -12.55 2.34 -22.68
CA ARG A 357 -12.02 2.76 -21.37
C ARG A 357 -10.93 1.82 -20.85
N MET A 358 -11.12 0.52 -21.07
CA MET A 358 -10.17 -0.53 -20.72
C MET A 358 -8.94 -0.51 -21.65
N LEU A 359 -9.15 -0.36 -22.96
CA LEU A 359 -8.05 -0.17 -23.91
C LEU A 359 -7.21 1.08 -23.59
N ALA A 360 -7.83 2.18 -23.17
CA ALA A 360 -7.14 3.41 -22.81
C ALA A 360 -6.21 3.24 -21.58
N ALA A 361 -6.54 2.34 -20.65
CA ALA A 361 -5.64 1.98 -19.54
C ALA A 361 -4.43 1.17 -20.03
N GLN A 362 -4.67 0.13 -20.84
CA GLN A 362 -3.63 -0.75 -21.37
C GLN A 362 -2.66 -0.05 -22.32
N ALA A 363 -3.15 0.86 -23.17
CA ALA A 363 -2.32 1.72 -24.02
C ALA A 363 -1.38 2.60 -23.18
N GLY A 364 -1.86 3.11 -22.04
CA GLY A 364 -1.06 3.88 -21.08
C GLY A 364 0.10 3.10 -20.47
N ALA A 365 -0.05 1.78 -20.26
CA ALA A 365 1.05 0.93 -19.82
C ALA A 365 2.08 0.69 -20.94
N ARG A 366 1.62 0.45 -22.18
CA ARG A 366 2.51 0.17 -23.33
C ARG A 366 3.34 1.39 -23.78
N ALA A 367 2.84 2.61 -23.59
CA ALA A 367 3.57 3.84 -23.94
C ALA A 367 4.84 4.04 -23.09
N LEU A 368 4.72 3.91 -21.75
CA LEU A 368 5.85 4.00 -20.81
C LEU A 368 6.94 2.96 -21.13
N GLY A 369 6.52 1.71 -21.36
CA GLY A 369 7.40 0.60 -21.71
C GLY A 369 8.08 0.70 -23.10
N ARG A 370 7.73 1.69 -23.93
CA ARG A 370 8.50 2.09 -25.14
C ARG A 370 9.47 3.23 -24.85
N ALA A 371 9.06 4.26 -24.10
CA ALA A 371 9.92 5.39 -23.74
C ALA A 371 11.21 4.93 -23.03
N GLY A 372 11.09 4.01 -22.06
CA GLY A 372 12.23 3.45 -21.32
C GLY A 372 13.24 2.66 -22.18
N ARG A 373 12.92 2.34 -23.45
CA ARG A 373 13.85 1.64 -24.37
C ARG A 373 14.61 2.60 -25.30
N GLY A 374 14.22 3.88 -25.35
CA GLY A 374 14.88 4.89 -26.20
C GLY A 374 16.25 5.33 -25.67
N CYS A 375 16.42 5.36 -24.35
CA CYS A 375 17.65 5.81 -23.69
C CYS A 375 18.74 4.73 -23.60
N ARG A 376 19.20 4.22 -24.73
CA ARG A 376 20.60 3.77 -24.82
C ARG A 376 21.47 5.03 -24.98
N PRO A 377 22.45 5.30 -24.09
CA PRO A 377 23.37 6.41 -24.31
C PRO A 377 24.13 6.18 -25.63
N ARG A 378 24.11 7.16 -26.53
CA ARG A 378 25.03 7.15 -27.67
C ARG A 378 26.44 7.30 -27.11
N HIS A 379 27.26 6.26 -27.19
CA HIS A 379 28.68 6.37 -26.87
C HIS A 379 29.33 7.34 -27.86
N THR A 380 29.55 8.58 -27.42
CA THR A 380 30.41 9.54 -28.10
C THR A 380 31.85 9.07 -27.96
N THR A 381 32.42 8.52 -29.04
CA THR A 381 33.80 8.07 -29.09
C THR A 381 34.75 9.26 -28.79
N PRO A 382 35.61 9.18 -27.75
CA PRO A 382 36.56 10.24 -27.48
C PRO A 382 37.67 10.21 -28.53
N ALA A 383 37.73 11.25 -29.37
CA ALA A 383 38.82 11.41 -30.32
C ALA A 383 40.12 11.76 -29.59
N ARG A 384 41.10 10.85 -29.60
CA ARG A 384 42.50 11.11 -29.24
C ARG A 384 43.41 10.08 -29.90
N GLY A 385 44.29 10.54 -30.79
CA GLY A 385 45.41 9.75 -31.26
C GLY A 385 46.64 10.02 -30.39
N HIS A 386 47.20 8.98 -29.79
CA HIS A 386 48.62 8.89 -29.41
C HIS A 386 49.06 7.43 -29.52
N ARG A 387 50.33 7.19 -29.88
CA ARG A 387 50.86 5.85 -30.13
C ARG A 387 51.15 5.11 -28.81
N PRO A 388 51.00 3.77 -28.76
CA PRO A 388 51.43 2.97 -27.63
C PRO A 388 52.94 2.74 -27.61
N LEU A 389 53.47 2.36 -26.44
CA LEU A 389 54.75 1.69 -26.27
C LEU A 389 54.51 0.33 -25.60
N THR A 390 55.15 -0.71 -26.13
CA THR A 390 55.36 -2.03 -25.49
C THR A 390 56.33 -1.90 -24.29
N PRO A 391 56.40 -2.86 -23.33
CA PRO A 391 56.44 -4.32 -23.52
C PRO A 391 55.44 -5.07 -22.59
N CYS A 392 55.48 -6.39 -22.35
CA CYS A 392 56.40 -7.45 -22.75
C CYS A 392 55.65 -8.79 -22.95
N VAL A 393 56.30 -9.77 -23.60
CA VAL A 393 55.77 -11.14 -23.79
C VAL A 393 56.65 -12.13 -23.06
N MET A 394 56.05 -13.03 -22.26
CA MET A 394 56.51 -14.40 -22.10
C MET A 394 55.30 -15.31 -21.99
N ALA A 395 55.37 -16.49 -22.62
CA ALA A 395 54.31 -17.48 -22.66
C ALA A 395 54.76 -18.76 -21.95
N ILE A 396 53.79 -19.61 -21.61
CA ILE A 396 53.92 -21.08 -21.55
C ILE A 396 52.51 -21.67 -21.77
N CYS A 397 52.43 -22.85 -22.38
CA CYS A 397 51.20 -23.54 -22.75
C CYS A 397 51.21 -25.01 -22.27
N ARG A 398 50.12 -25.74 -22.55
CA ARG A 398 49.91 -27.20 -22.31
C ARG A 398 49.63 -27.54 -20.83
N GLU A 399 48.90 -28.59 -20.45
CA GLU A 399 47.98 -29.56 -21.11
C GLU A 399 47.02 -30.03 -19.98
N GLY A 400 45.83 -30.63 -20.12
CA GLY A 400 45.15 -31.20 -21.28
C GLY A 400 44.79 -32.68 -21.05
N ARG A 401 43.59 -33.01 -20.53
CA ARG A 401 42.88 -34.32 -20.70
C ARG A 401 41.49 -34.39 -20.03
N HIS A 402 40.69 -35.39 -20.43
CA HIS A 402 39.33 -35.67 -19.95
C HIS A 402 39.27 -36.65 -18.76
N GLY A 403 38.14 -36.66 -18.04
CA GLY A 403 37.72 -37.76 -17.18
C GLY A 403 36.20 -37.77 -16.92
N ARG A 404 35.52 -38.89 -17.20
CA ARG A 404 34.14 -39.18 -16.73
C ARG A 404 34.23 -40.16 -15.56
N ALA A 405 33.44 -39.95 -14.50
CA ALA A 405 33.13 -40.98 -13.50
C ALA A 405 31.71 -40.74 -12.93
N ARG A 406 31.13 -41.78 -12.29
CA ARG A 406 29.77 -41.75 -11.72
C ARG A 406 29.81 -41.57 -10.20
N GLY A 407 28.70 -41.03 -9.67
CA GLY A 407 28.46 -40.61 -8.29
C GLY A 407 28.72 -41.60 -7.15
N HIS A 408 28.38 -41.16 -5.93
CA HIS A 408 27.98 -42.05 -4.82
C HIS A 408 26.92 -41.35 -3.97
N ARG A 409 26.07 -42.14 -3.30
CA ARG A 409 25.12 -41.65 -2.29
C ARG A 409 25.81 -41.62 -0.93
N HIS A 410 25.46 -40.67 -0.07
CA HIS A 410 25.37 -40.91 1.38
C HIS A 410 24.19 -40.13 1.97
N ALA A 411 23.42 -40.80 2.82
CA ALA A 411 22.42 -40.19 3.70
C ALA A 411 22.94 -40.28 5.14
N MET A 412 22.43 -39.41 6.02
CA MET A 412 22.63 -39.49 7.48
C MET A 412 21.27 -39.68 8.17
N PRO A 413 21.18 -40.50 9.24
CA PRO A 413 19.91 -40.92 9.81
C PRO A 413 19.40 -40.03 10.95
N LEU A 414 18.10 -40.14 11.23
CA LEU A 414 17.49 -39.76 12.50
C LEU A 414 17.70 -40.89 13.54
N PRO A 415 17.90 -40.56 14.83
CA PRO A 415 17.72 -41.51 15.92
C PRO A 415 16.25 -41.57 16.34
N ALA A 416 15.74 -42.77 16.63
CA ALA A 416 14.48 -43.00 17.31
C ALA A 416 14.65 -44.10 18.36
N ASN A 417 14.05 -43.92 19.53
CA ASN A 417 13.86 -44.87 20.64
C ASN A 417 12.76 -44.24 21.55
N GLY A 418 11.90 -44.99 22.23
CA GLY A 418 11.71 -46.45 22.29
C GLY A 418 11.11 -46.85 23.64
N HIS A 419 10.21 -47.86 23.65
CA HIS A 419 9.45 -48.39 24.81
C HIS A 419 8.30 -47.46 25.31
N GLU A 420 7.03 -47.88 25.50
CA GLU A 420 6.40 -49.05 26.18
C GLU A 420 6.35 -48.87 27.72
N THR A 421 5.36 -49.34 28.51
CA THR A 421 4.24 -50.33 28.34
C THR A 421 2.95 -49.93 29.11
N GLY A 422 1.76 -50.30 28.59
CA GLY A 422 0.53 -50.65 29.36
C GLY A 422 -0.15 -49.60 30.28
N SER A 423 -1.26 -49.89 30.98
CA SER A 423 -2.38 -50.83 30.74
C SER A 423 -3.45 -50.71 31.85
N GLU A 424 -4.75 -50.59 31.49
CA GLU A 424 -5.93 -50.64 32.40
C GLU A 424 -6.04 -49.51 33.47
N GLY A 425 -7.20 -49.16 34.04
CA GLY A 425 -8.60 -49.57 33.80
C GLY A 425 -9.58 -48.91 34.81
N HIS A 426 -10.86 -49.32 34.76
CA HIS A 426 -11.97 -48.96 35.68
C HIS A 426 -12.54 -47.52 35.65
N GLY A 427 -13.82 -47.40 36.07
CA GLY A 427 -14.65 -46.18 35.98
C GLY A 427 -15.48 -45.86 37.24
N PRO A 428 -16.80 -45.57 37.15
CA PRO A 428 -17.28 -44.25 37.58
C PRO A 428 -18.31 -44.21 38.73
N ARG A 429 -18.47 -43.02 39.33
CA ARG A 429 -19.61 -42.55 40.15
C ARG A 429 -19.87 -41.07 39.80
N ARG A 430 -21.11 -40.56 39.63
CA ARG A 430 -22.28 -40.48 40.54
C ARG A 430 -22.01 -39.62 41.79
N GLU A 431 -22.89 -38.72 42.26
CA GLU A 431 -24.10 -38.10 41.67
C GLU A 431 -24.59 -36.95 42.59
N GLY A 432 -25.52 -36.11 42.09
CA GLY A 432 -26.32 -35.15 42.87
C GLY A 432 -25.68 -33.76 43.10
N SER A 433 -26.39 -32.67 43.42
CA SER A 433 -27.82 -32.28 43.40
C SER A 433 -28.00 -31.23 44.51
N GLY A 434 -28.52 -30.04 44.21
CA GLY A 434 -28.77 -29.01 45.23
C GLY A 434 -29.16 -27.67 44.63
N GLU A 435 -30.39 -27.26 44.83
CA GLU A 435 -30.96 -26.00 44.31
C GLU A 435 -31.00 -24.88 45.37
N GLY A 436 -31.19 -23.64 44.92
CA GLY A 436 -31.88 -22.61 45.70
C GLY A 436 -31.04 -21.43 46.21
N GLY A 437 -31.59 -20.21 46.04
CA GLY A 437 -31.06 -18.97 46.61
C GLY A 437 -31.22 -17.78 45.66
N ALA A 438 -31.83 -16.68 46.13
CA ALA A 438 -32.18 -15.53 45.29
C ALA A 438 -31.43 -14.22 45.64
N LEU A 439 -31.57 -13.26 44.72
CA LEU A 439 -31.15 -11.84 44.73
C LEU A 439 -31.64 -11.05 46.00
N PRO A 440 -31.14 -9.82 46.33
CA PRO A 440 -30.73 -8.78 45.38
C PRO A 440 -29.62 -7.74 45.73
N ASN A 441 -29.26 -6.97 44.69
CA ASN A 441 -28.84 -5.55 44.64
C ASN A 441 -27.96 -4.93 45.75
N GLY A 442 -26.77 -4.43 45.36
CA GLY A 442 -26.01 -3.40 46.07
C GLY A 442 -25.19 -2.53 45.11
N THR A 443 -25.19 -1.20 45.30
CA THR A 443 -24.48 -0.24 44.44
C THR A 443 -23.03 0.01 44.91
N PRO A 444 -22.05 0.10 44.00
CA PRO A 444 -20.68 0.44 44.36
C PRO A 444 -20.47 1.96 44.47
N ARG A 445 -19.84 2.41 45.55
CA ARG A 445 -19.16 3.72 45.67
C ARG A 445 -17.67 3.50 45.95
N PRO A 446 -16.80 4.47 45.62
CA PRO A 446 -15.37 4.21 45.38
C PRO A 446 -14.54 4.09 46.66
N LEU A 447 -13.45 3.31 46.58
CA LEU A 447 -12.37 3.28 47.57
C LEU A 447 -11.22 4.24 47.19
N PRO A 448 -10.47 4.77 48.17
CA PRO A 448 -9.62 5.94 47.97
C PRO A 448 -8.18 5.64 47.56
N VAL A 449 -7.54 6.66 46.95
CA VAL A 449 -6.09 6.72 46.76
C VAL A 449 -5.39 6.85 48.13
N SER A 450 -4.32 6.09 48.36
CA SER A 450 -3.37 6.34 49.45
C SER A 450 -1.93 6.28 48.93
N ALA A 451 -1.07 7.13 49.46
CA ALA A 451 0.30 7.31 48.97
C ALA A 451 1.33 6.66 49.90
N ARG A 452 2.43 6.15 49.33
CA ARG A 452 3.68 5.95 50.07
C ARG A 452 4.86 6.52 49.29
N ARG A 453 5.62 7.40 49.95
CA ARG A 453 6.94 7.88 49.49
C ARG A 453 8.01 6.84 49.82
N ARG A 454 9.04 6.75 48.98
CA ARG A 454 10.44 6.77 49.42
C ARG A 454 11.22 7.73 48.53
N ALA A 455 12.31 8.28 49.05
CA ALA A 455 13.07 9.35 48.40
C ALA A 455 14.57 9.19 48.69
N ALA A 456 15.39 9.49 47.68
CA ALA A 456 16.81 9.87 47.79
C ALA A 456 17.33 10.24 46.38
N VAL A 457 18.31 11.12 46.18
CA VAL A 457 18.76 12.31 46.94
C VAL A 457 19.32 13.26 45.86
N VAL A 458 19.02 14.57 45.94
CA VAL A 458 19.75 15.60 45.17
C VAL A 458 19.97 16.81 46.09
N THR A 459 21.23 17.11 46.36
CA THR A 459 21.71 18.30 47.08
C THR A 459 22.32 19.25 46.03
N SER A 460 21.64 20.37 45.72
CA SER A 460 21.92 21.71 46.28
C SER A 460 23.02 22.48 45.52
N GLY A 461 22.84 23.73 45.08
CA GLY A 461 21.66 24.60 45.13
C GLY A 461 22.01 26.06 44.75
N CYS A 462 21.03 26.97 44.83
CA CYS A 462 21.12 28.40 45.24
C CYS A 462 22.21 29.33 44.62
N SER A 463 21.97 30.58 44.19
CA SER A 463 20.79 31.47 44.12
C SER A 463 21.05 32.66 43.15
N GLY A 464 20.05 33.49 42.83
CA GLY A 464 20.24 34.82 42.21
C GLY A 464 20.61 35.92 43.23
N PRO A 465 20.58 37.24 42.91
CA PRO A 465 19.95 37.91 41.75
C PRO A 465 20.89 38.89 40.97
N GLY A 466 20.34 39.78 40.12
CA GLY A 466 21.05 40.89 39.44
C GLY A 466 21.27 42.15 40.33
N PRO A 467 21.71 43.33 39.80
CA PRO A 467 21.17 43.97 38.57
C PRO A 467 22.15 44.84 37.71
N ALA A 468 21.59 45.48 36.67
CA ALA A 468 21.92 46.79 36.06
C ALA A 468 23.35 47.17 35.57
N GLY A 469 23.44 47.70 34.33
CA GLY A 469 24.59 48.46 33.81
C GLY A 469 24.37 48.99 32.38
N ALA A 470 24.63 50.29 32.11
CA ALA A 470 24.27 50.92 30.83
C ALA A 470 25.27 51.99 30.31
N ARG A 471 25.52 51.98 28.98
CA ARG A 471 26.00 53.05 28.06
C ARG A 471 25.89 52.50 26.61
N ARG A 472 25.46 53.18 25.53
CA ARG A 472 25.86 54.49 24.90
C ARG A 472 27.31 54.48 24.38
N ARG A 473 27.72 55.03 23.23
CA ARG A 473 27.17 55.89 22.13
C ARG A 473 28.11 55.71 20.88
N SER A 474 27.88 56.14 19.62
CA SER A 474 26.68 56.28 18.75
C SER A 474 27.04 56.89 17.36
N GLY A 475 26.67 56.27 16.23
CA GLY A 475 26.78 56.82 14.86
C GLY A 475 26.37 55.76 13.81
N CYS A 476 25.42 55.92 12.87
CA CYS A 476 24.74 57.05 12.19
C CYS A 476 25.48 57.62 10.95
N GLY A 477 25.00 57.25 9.75
CA GLY A 477 25.58 57.61 8.44
C GLY A 477 24.53 57.68 7.30
N ARG A 478 23.72 58.74 7.32
CA ARG A 478 22.52 59.05 6.50
C ARG A 478 22.37 58.49 5.05
N ARG A 479 21.11 58.19 4.71
CA ARG A 479 20.56 58.03 3.34
C ARG A 479 20.67 59.31 2.48
N ARG A 480 20.71 59.17 1.15
CA ARG A 480 20.06 60.09 0.19
C ARG A 480 19.31 59.32 -0.92
N ARG A 481 18.23 59.93 -1.43
CA ARG A 481 17.47 59.50 -2.62
C ARG A 481 17.71 60.50 -3.76
N ILE A 482 17.78 60.04 -5.00
CA ILE A 482 17.45 60.80 -6.23
C ILE A 482 16.49 59.93 -7.09
N ARG A 483 15.78 60.51 -8.06
CA ARG A 483 14.51 60.01 -8.62
C ARG A 483 14.40 60.21 -10.14
N ARG A 484 13.81 59.24 -10.86
CA ARG A 484 13.38 59.29 -12.31
C ARG A 484 14.56 59.34 -13.31
N ARG A 485 14.48 58.82 -14.56
CA ARG A 485 13.36 58.55 -15.51
C ARG A 485 13.44 57.11 -16.06
N CYS A 486 12.34 56.37 -16.24
CA CYS A 486 11.50 56.26 -17.45
C CYS A 486 12.23 55.90 -18.76
N CYS A 487 12.10 54.65 -19.24
CA CYS A 487 11.59 54.28 -20.58
C CYS A 487 11.63 52.75 -20.86
N ARG A 488 10.59 52.23 -21.53
CA ARG A 488 10.41 50.88 -22.10
C ARG A 488 9.16 50.93 -23.01
N PRO A 489 8.96 50.05 -24.01
CA PRO A 489 9.86 49.10 -24.66
C PRO A 489 10.05 49.39 -26.17
N VAL A 490 10.87 48.61 -26.88
CA VAL A 490 10.84 48.51 -28.36
C VAL A 490 10.71 47.04 -28.74
N ARG A 491 9.78 46.72 -29.66
CA ARG A 491 9.63 45.40 -30.28
C ARG A 491 10.53 45.29 -31.52
N ARG A 492 11.03 44.10 -31.84
CA ARG A 492 11.44 43.71 -33.20
C ARG A 492 10.90 42.31 -33.53
N PRO A 493 10.07 42.14 -34.59
CA PRO A 493 9.79 40.86 -35.23
C PRO A 493 10.79 40.63 -36.39
N VAL A 494 10.40 39.82 -37.41
CA VAL A 494 11.09 39.50 -38.69
C VAL A 494 12.04 38.29 -38.62
N PRO A 495 11.92 37.28 -39.54
CA PRO A 495 10.75 36.83 -40.31
C PRO A 495 10.50 35.30 -40.20
N GLY A 496 9.46 34.81 -40.88
CA GLY A 496 9.35 33.40 -41.27
C GLY A 496 9.82 33.18 -42.72
N CYS A 497 10.18 31.95 -43.07
CA CYS A 497 10.55 31.53 -44.43
C CYS A 497 10.00 30.12 -44.70
N GLY A 498 9.54 29.87 -45.94
CA GLY A 498 9.19 28.54 -46.46
C GLY A 498 7.83 28.03 -45.98
#